data_AF-A0A833LIK8-F1
#
_entry.id   AF-A0A833LIK8-F1
#
_cell.length_a   1.000
_cell.length_b   1.000
_cell.length_c   1.000
_cell.angle_alpha   90.00
_cell.angle_beta   90.00
_cell.angle_gamma   90.00
#
_symmetry.space_group_name_H-M   'P 1'
#
loop_
_entity.id
_entity.type
_entity.pdbx_description
1 polymer ?
#
loop_
_entity_poly.entity_id
_entity_poly.type
_entity_poly.pdbx_seq_one_letter_code
_entity_poly.pdbx_strand_id
1 'polypeptide(L)' 'MIDIERVRAETPAVRQVLHFNNAGAALMPEPVFDAVDGHLRLERE' A
#
# COMPACT_ATOMS: atom_id res chain seq x y z
N MET A 1 -5.06 2.47 20.03
CA MET A 1 -4.80 1.09 19.57
C MET A 1 -4.97 1.07 18.06
N ILE A 2 -4.12 0.37 17.31
CA ILE A 2 -4.22 0.30 15.84
C ILE A 2 -5.24 -0.78 15.46
N ASP A 3 -6.14 -0.47 14.51
CA ASP A 3 -7.04 -1.44 13.89
C ASP A 3 -6.28 -2.26 12.84
N ILE A 4 -5.90 -3.48 13.19
CA ILE A 4 -5.09 -4.35 12.35
C ILE A 4 -5.88 -4.86 11.15
N GLU A 5 -7.18 -5.11 11.30
CA GLU A 5 -8.02 -5.60 10.22
C GLU A 5 -8.18 -4.55 9.13
N ARG A 6 -8.38 -3.29 9.52
CA ARG A 6 -8.42 -2.18 8.57
C ARG A 6 -7.09 -2.02 7.83
N VAL A 7 -5.96 -2.00 8.55
CA VAL A 7 -4.63 -1.85 7.93
C VAL A 7 -4.33 -2.96 6.93
N ARG A 8 -4.70 -4.21 7.26
CA ARG A 8 -4.52 -5.35 6.35
C ARG A 8 -5.48 -5.30 5.16
N ALA A 9 -6.70 -4.81 5.35
CA ALA A 9 -7.65 -4.63 4.26
C ALA A 9 -7.16 -3.60 3.24
N GLU A 10 -6.55 -2.52 3.71
CA GLU A 10 -5.96 -1.44 2.91
C GLU A 10 -4.60 -1.80 2.30
N THR A 11 -3.91 -2.84 2.77
CA THR A 11 -2.59 -3.26 2.26
C THR A 11 -2.68 -4.64 1.58
N PRO A 12 -3.23 -4.74 0.36
CA PRO A 12 -3.65 -6.02 -0.23
C PRO A 12 -2.53 -7.06 -0.38
N ALA A 13 -1.28 -6.63 -0.56
CA ALA A 13 -0.12 -7.51 -0.70
C ALA A 13 0.11 -8.43 0.51
N VAL A 14 -0.38 -8.07 1.71
CA VAL A 14 -0.30 -8.93 2.90
C VAL A 14 -1.08 -10.25 2.75
N ARG A 15 -2.03 -10.32 1.80
CA ARG A 15 -2.79 -11.54 1.49
C ARG A 15 -1.97 -12.55 0.68
N GLN A 16 -0.88 -12.09 0.06
CA GLN A 16 -0.09 -12.88 -0.89
C GLN A 16 1.27 -13.26 -0.29
N VAL A 17 1.83 -12.42 0.60
CA VAL A 17 3.17 -12.63 1.16
C VAL A 17 3.23 -12.34 2.65
N LEU A 18 4.06 -13.10 3.37
CA LEU A 18 4.47 -12.78 4.74
C LEU A 18 5.70 -11.87 4.69
N HIS A 19 5.45 -10.56 4.59
CA HIS A 19 6.51 -9.57 4.40
C HIS A 19 7.17 -9.14 5.72
N PHE A 20 8.27 -9.81 6.09
CA PHE A 20 9.06 -9.49 7.28
C PHE A 20 10.27 -8.59 7.00
N ASN A 21 10.38 -8.02 5.80
CA ASN A 21 11.46 -7.10 5.41
C ASN A 21 11.02 -5.62 5.38
N ASN A 22 10.22 -5.19 6.37
CA ASN A 22 9.69 -3.82 6.42
C ASN A 22 10.77 -2.74 6.63
N ALA A 23 11.92 -3.10 7.24
CA ALA A 23 13.02 -2.16 7.47
C ALA A 23 13.68 -1.70 6.16
N GLY A 24 13.66 -2.54 5.12
CA GLY A 24 14.13 -2.17 3.79
C GLY A 24 13.06 -1.38 3.01
N ALA A 25 11.83 -1.89 3.00
CA ALA A 25 10.67 -1.21 2.42
C ALA A 25 9.37 -1.78 2.97
N ALA A 26 8.40 -0.91 3.25
CA ALA A 26 7.05 -1.33 3.60
C ALA A 26 6.25 -1.73 2.35
N LEU A 27 5.20 -2.53 2.54
CA LEU A 27 4.18 -2.76 1.51
C LEU A 27 3.37 -1.48 1.29
N MET A 28 2.91 -1.27 0.06
CA MET A 28 2.13 -0.10 -0.32
C MET A 28 0.64 -0.28 0.05
N PRO A 29 0.05 0.60 0.87
CA PRO A 29 -1.39 0.66 1.06
C PRO A 29 -2.09 1.23 -0.18
N GLU A 30 -3.34 0.82 -0.41
CA GLU A 30 -4.18 1.25 -1.55
C GLU A 30 -4.26 2.79 -1.69
N PRO A 31 -4.47 3.59 -0.61
CA PRO A 31 -4.56 5.04 -0.77
C PRO A 31 -3.26 5.69 -1.27
N VAL A 32 -2.11 5.07 -0.99
CA VAL A 32 -0.81 5.56 -1.49
C VAL A 32 -0.65 5.21 -2.96
N PHE A 33 -1.05 4.01 -3.36
CA PHE A 33 -1.07 3.60 -4.76
C PHE A 33 -1.96 4.56 -5.59
N ASP A 34 -3.19 4.78 -5.16
CA ASP A 34 -4.16 5.65 -5.86
C ASP A 34 -3.63 7.07 -6.06
N ALA A 35 -2.97 7.64 -5.05
CA ALA A 35 -2.41 8.98 -5.12
C ALA A 35 -1.27 9.08 -6.16
N VAL A 36 -0.35 8.10 -6.15
CA VAL A 36 0.79 8.07 -7.07
C VAL A 36 0.31 7.80 -8.50
N ASP A 37 -0.56 6.80 -8.68
CA ASP A 37 -1.14 6.45 -9.97
C ASP A 37 -1.95 7.62 -10.56
N GLY A 38 -2.75 8.31 -9.73
CA GLY A 38 -3.47 9.52 -10.13
C GLY A 38 -2.53 10.64 -10.59
N HIS A 39 -1.44 10.89 -9.87
CA HIS A 39 -0.46 11.90 -10.27
C HIS A 39 0.20 11.55 -11.62
N LEU A 40 0.66 10.30 -11.77
CA LEU A 40 1.29 9.84 -13.01
C LEU A 40 0.33 9.89 -14.21
N ARG A 41 -0.98 9.71 -14.00
CA ARG A 41 -1.97 9.90 -15.06
C ARG A 41 -2.06 11.35 -15.52
N LEU A 42 -2.08 12.29 -14.58
CA LEU A 42 -2.13 13.73 -14.89
C LEU A 42 -0.89 14.20 -15.65
N GLU A 43 0.30 13.66 -15.34
CA GLU A 43 1.53 14.00 -16.06
C GLU A 43 1.56 13.52 -17.53
N ARG A 44 0.68 12.57 -17.90
CA ARG A 44 0.60 12.03 -19.26
C ARG A 44 -0.33 12.82 -20.18
N GLU A 45 -1.19 13.67 -19.63
CA GLU A 45 -2.12 14.55 -20.37
C GLU A 45 -1.39 15.72 -21.04
#